data_AF-A0A8H7A8I7-F1
#
_entry.id   AF-A0A8H7A8I7-F1
#
_cell.length_a   1.000
_cell.length_b   1.000
_cell.length_c   1.000
_cell.angle_alpha   90.00
_cell.angle_beta   90.00
_cell.angle_gamma   90.00
#
_symmetry.space_group_name_H-M   'P 1'
#
loop_
_entity.id
_entity.type
_entity.pdbx_description
1 polymer ?
#
loop_
_entity_poly.entity_id
_entity_poly.type
_entity_poly.pdbx_seq_one_letter_code
_entity_poly.pdbx_strand_id
1 'polypeptide(L)' 'MLLCGIVDELRKSAAEMGLLSYFFCQATDSRINSATAVLRGLIYLLVDQQPSLISHV' A
#
# COMPACT_ATOMS: atom_id res chain seq x y z
N MET A 1 -0.25 9.15 -15.55
CA MET A 1 -0.96 8.97 -14.26
C MET A 1 -0.16 9.66 -13.17
N LEU A 2 -0.68 10.75 -12.59
CA LEU A 2 0.04 11.58 -11.59
C LEU A 2 0.40 10.79 -10.32
N LEU A 3 -0.53 9.95 -9.84
CA LEU A 3 -0.35 9.20 -8.60
C LEU A 3 0.76 8.15 -8.68
N CYS A 4 0.90 7.46 -9.81
CA CYS A 4 2.01 6.52 -10.03
C CYS A 4 3.37 7.23 -9.92
N GLY A 5 3.50 8.40 -10.56
CA GLY A 5 4.73 9.20 -10.45
C GLY A 5 5.03 9.66 -9.02
N ILE A 6 4.01 10.03 -8.24
CA ILE A 6 4.18 10.36 -6.82
C ILE A 6 4.68 9.14 -6.03
N VAL A 7 4.08 7.96 -6.25
CA VAL A 7 4.51 6.71 -5.60
C VAL A 7 5.95 6.36 -5.96
N ASP A 8 6.34 6.53 -7.22
CA ASP A 8 7.70 6.26 -7.67
C ASP A 8 8.73 7.19 -7.00
N GLU A 9 8.40 8.48 -6.83
CA GLU A 9 9.28 9.40 -6.09
C GLU A 9 9.31 9.10 -4.60
N LEU A 10 8.17 8.81 -3.97
CA LEU A 10 8.12 8.38 -2.56
C LEU A 10 8.95 7.11 -2.33
N ARG A 11 8.94 6.17 -3.28
CA ARG A 11 9.75 4.95 -3.21
C ARG A 11 11.25 5.25 -3.20
N LYS A 12 11.72 6.24 -3.96
CA LYS A 12 13.13 6.65 -3.93
C LYS A 12 13.53 7.22 -2.57
N SER A 13 12.65 8.00 -1.94
CA SER A 13 12.89 8.55 -0.59
C SER A 13 12.78 7.49 0.51
N ALA A 14 11.95 6.47 0.34
CA ALA A 14 11.76 5.38 1.30
C ALA A 14 12.89 4.33 1.28
N ALA A 15 13.96 4.54 0.50
CA ALA A 15 15.05 3.60 0.32
C ALA A 15 15.76 3.18 1.62
N GLU A 16 15.72 4.02 2.67
CA GLU A 16 16.34 3.72 3.97
C GLU A 16 15.49 2.79 4.87
N MET A 17 14.16 2.84 4.77
CA MET A 17 13.26 1.96 5.55
C MET A 17 12.79 0.73 4.76
N GLY A 18 12.90 0.75 3.43
CA GLY A 18 12.64 -0.40 2.56
C GLY A 18 11.16 -0.81 2.41
N LEU A 19 10.22 -0.10 3.05
CA LEU A 19 8.80 -0.45 3.07
C LEU A 19 7.94 0.75 2.70
N LEU A 20 7.26 0.68 1.55
CA LEU A 20 6.26 1.64 1.13
C LEU A 20 4.97 0.92 0.78
N SER A 21 3.90 1.19 1.51
CA SER A 21 2.58 0.66 1.19
C SER A 21 1.59 1.77 0.85
N TYR A 22 0.78 1.53 -0.17
CA TYR A 22 -0.22 2.46 -0.68
C TYR A 22 -1.47 1.69 -1.11
N PHE A 23 -2.60 2.39 -1.16
CA PHE A 23 -3.87 1.85 -1.63
C PHE A 23 -4.62 2.93 -2.40
N PHE A 24 -5.19 2.58 -3.55
CA PHE A 24 -5.98 3.51 -4.34
C PHE A 24 -7.46 3.38 -3.99
N CYS A 25 -7.99 4.36 -3.27
CA CYS A 25 -9.43 4.47 -3.05
C CYS A 25 -10.10 5.07 -4.27
N GLN A 26 -11.23 4.49 -4.69
CA GLN A 26 -12.12 5.11 -5.68
C GLN A 26 -13.42 5.47 -4.98
N ALA A 27 -13.67 6.77 -4.80
CA ALA A 27 -14.78 7.26 -3.98
C ALA A 27 -16.15 6.67 -4.35
N THR A 28 -16.37 6.37 -5.64
CA THR A 28 -17.62 5.83 -6.18
C THR A 28 -17.74 4.31 -6.14
N ASP A 29 -16.64 3.58 -5.91
CA ASP A 29 -16.65 2.13 -5.82
C ASP A 29 -16.56 1.69 -4.35
N SER A 30 -17.72 1.37 -3.77
CA SER A 30 -17.84 0.94 -2.38
C SER A 30 -17.08 -0.36 -2.07
N ARG A 31 -16.70 -1.15 -3.08
CA ARG A 31 -15.88 -2.35 -2.90
C ARG A 31 -14.45 -2.00 -2.46
N ILE A 32 -13.94 -0.85 -2.91
CA ILE A 32 -12.58 -0.36 -2.59
C ILE A 32 -12.58 0.95 -1.80
N ASN A 33 -13.75 1.53 -1.49
CA ASN A 33 -13.89 2.71 -0.64
C ASN A 33 -14.43 2.34 0.77
N SER A 34 -13.79 1.36 1.42
CA SER A 34 -14.09 1.01 2.81
C SER A 34 -12.81 0.90 3.62
N ALA A 35 -12.89 1.22 4.92
CA ALA A 35 -11.74 1.09 5.82
C ALA A 35 -11.17 -0.35 5.81
N THR A 36 -12.03 -1.36 5.71
CA THR A 36 -11.63 -2.77 5.60
C THR A 36 -10.85 -3.05 4.33
N ALA A 37 -11.30 -2.54 3.17
CA ALA A 37 -10.60 -2.73 1.90
C ALA A 37 -9.22 -2.04 1.91
N VAL A 38 -9.16 -0.81 2.44
CA VAL A 38 -7.92 -0.04 2.58
C VAL A 38 -6.93 -0.79 3.48
N LEU A 39 -7.34 -1.18 4.69
CA LEU A 39 -6.46 -1.88 5.63
C LEU A 39 -5.97 -3.22 5.05
N ARG A 40 -6.87 -4.01 4.44
CA ARG A 40 -6.50 -5.29 3.83
C ARG A 40 -5.47 -5.10 2.71
N GLY A 41 -5.64 -4.11 1.85
CA GLY A 41 -4.71 -3.82 0.75
C GLY A 41 -3.35 -3.35 1.25
N LEU A 42 -3.31 -2.49 2.28
CA LEU A 42 -2.06 -2.04 2.89
C LEU A 42 -1.31 -3.19 3.58
N ILE A 43 -2.00 -4.03 4.35
CA ILE A 43 -1.40 -5.20 5.01
C ILE A 43 -0.86 -6.18 3.97
N TYR A 44 -1.63 -6.47 2.93
CA TYR A 44 -1.19 -7.33 1.83
C TYR A 44 0.11 -6.83 1.22
N LEU A 45 0.19 -5.54 0.90
CA LEU A 45 1.37 -4.96 0.24
C LEU A 45 2.59 -4.91 1.18
N LEU A 46 2.39 -4.74 2.49
CA LEU A 46 3.48 -4.85 3.48
C LEU A 46 4.02 -6.27 3.57
N VAL A 47 3.13 -7.27 3.61
CA VAL A 47 3.49 -8.69 3.70
C VAL A 47 4.18 -9.18 2.42
N ASP A 48 3.73 -8.72 1.26
CA ASP A 48 4.34 -9.02 -0.04
C ASP A 48 5.78 -8.46 -0.12
N GLN A 49 6.02 -7.26 0.42
CA GLN A 49 7.36 -6.67 0.48
C GLN A 49 8.26 -7.33 1.53
N GLN A 50 7.71 -7.74 2.66
CA GLN A 50 8.46 -8.37 3.76
C GLN A 50 7.73 -9.63 4.26
N PRO A 51 8.02 -10.81 3.65
CA PRO A 51 7.33 -12.06 3.98
C PRO A 51 7.49 -12.52 5.44
N SER A 52 8.50 -12.03 6.19
CA SER A 52 8.63 -12.32 7.62
C SER A 52 7.48 -11.74 8.46
N LEU A 53 6.70 -10.80 7.92
CA LEU A 53 5.51 -10.25 8.56
C LEU A 53 4.30 -11.19 8.50
N ILE A 54 4.31 -12.25 7.69
CA ILE A 54 3.18 -13.20 7.56
C ILE A 54 2.78 -13.77 8.93
N SER A 55 3.73 -14.04 9.82
CA SER A 55 3.45 -14.60 11.14
C SER A 55 2.76 -13.64 12.11
N HIS A 56 2.60 -12.37 11.75
CA HIS A 56 2.04 -11.31 12.59
C HIS A 56 0.67 -10.79 12.10
N VAL A 57 0.11 -11.42 11.06
CA VAL A 57 -1.19 -11.10 10.45
C VAL A 57 -2.18 -12.22 10.72
#